data_AF-E2BN58-F1
#
_entry.id   AF-E2BN58-F1
#
_cell.length_a   1.000
_cell.length_b   1.000
_cell.length_c   1.000
_cell.angle_alpha   90.00
_cell.angle_beta   90.00
_cell.angle_gamma   90.00
#
_symmetry.space_group_name_H-M   'P 1'
#
loop_
_entity.id
_entity.type
_entity.pdbx_description
1 polymer ?
#
loop_
_entity_poly.entity_id
_entity_poly.type
_entity_poly.pdbx_seq_one_letter_code
_entity_poly.pdbx_strand_id
1 'polypeptide(L)'
;MAQSRLEKIGTVYSRVNSLLRSGAMKQEDKPLWMIVYEAFPPKYEPRFDRQLPSKPVRTIFYEEDLVRARFHKDQSFLPATNLEKENIKTAFQNFFSIYKAIQKV
;
A
#
# COMPACT_ATOMS: atom_id res chain seq x y z
N MET A 1 30.05 -8.33 22.06
CA MET A 1 29.12 -8.63 20.95
C MET A 1 29.64 -7.95 19.69
N ALA A 2 29.99 -8.71 18.65
CA ALA A 2 30.32 -8.11 17.36
C ALA A 2 29.05 -7.52 16.73
N GLN A 3 29.07 -6.23 16.40
CA GLN A 3 27.96 -5.53 15.74
C GLN A 3 28.47 -4.91 14.43
N SER A 4 27.64 -4.94 13.38
CA SER A 4 27.94 -4.26 12.12
C SER A 4 27.00 -3.07 11.92
N ARG A 5 27.58 -1.88 11.74
CA ARG A 5 26.87 -0.61 11.48
C ARG A 5 26.89 -0.20 10.01
N LEU A 6 27.29 -1.10 9.10
CA LEU A 6 27.43 -0.82 7.67
C LEU A 6 26.07 -0.86 6.97
N GLU A 7 25.33 0.25 7.00
CA GLU A 7 23.97 0.35 6.46
C GLU A 7 23.91 0.25 4.93
N LYS A 8 24.96 0.71 4.24
CA LYS A 8 25.03 0.71 2.76
C LYS A 8 25.44 -0.64 2.15
N ILE A 9 25.94 -1.57 2.96
CA ILE A 9 26.51 -2.84 2.50
C ILE A 9 25.57 -3.99 2.92
N GLY A 10 24.97 -4.65 1.94
CA GLY A 10 24.03 -5.74 2.16
C GLY A 10 22.77 -5.31 2.93
N THR A 11 22.10 -6.28 3.54
CA THR A 11 20.92 -6.08 4.40
C THR A 11 21.22 -6.45 5.84
N VAL A 12 20.42 -5.95 6.79
CA VAL A 12 20.54 -6.32 8.21
C VAL A 12 20.56 -7.84 8.38
N TYR A 13 19.67 -8.55 7.66
CA TYR A 13 19.63 -10.00 7.63
C TYR A 13 20.94 -10.62 7.15
N SER A 14 21.45 -10.23 5.98
CA SER A 14 22.70 -10.78 5.45
C SER A 14 23.90 -10.55 6.37
N ARG A 15 23.95 -9.39 7.06
CA ARG A 15 25.04 -9.04 7.98
C ARG A 15 24.98 -9.89 9.25
N VAL A 16 23.80 -10.04 9.85
CA VAL A 16 23.63 -10.89 11.05
C VAL A 16 23.91 -12.36 10.70
N ASN A 17 23.39 -12.85 9.59
CA ASN A 17 23.66 -14.22 9.12
C ASN A 17 25.15 -14.46 8.88
N SER A 18 25.88 -13.48 8.32
CA SER A 18 27.32 -13.59 8.12
C SER A 18 28.10 -13.61 9.44
N LEU A 19 27.69 -12.79 10.43
CA LEU A 19 28.29 -12.80 11.78
C LEU A 19 28.08 -14.13 12.51
N LEU A 20 26.89 -14.73 12.37
CA LEU A 20 26.61 -16.06 12.92
C LEU A 20 27.45 -17.13 12.24
N ARG A 21 27.53 -17.11 10.89
CA ARG A 21 28.30 -18.09 10.11
C ARG A 21 29.81 -18.01 10.34
N SER A 22 30.35 -16.82 10.57
CA SER A 22 31.77 -16.62 10.86
C SER A 22 32.15 -16.92 12.31
N GLY A 23 31.17 -17.17 13.19
CA GLY A 23 31.37 -17.35 14.63
C GLY A 23 31.64 -16.05 15.39
N ALA A 24 31.60 -14.89 14.72
CA ALA A 24 31.75 -13.58 15.36
C ALA A 24 30.55 -13.22 16.25
N MET A 25 29.40 -13.83 16.01
CA MET A 25 28.20 -13.82 16.86
C MET A 25 27.89 -15.25 17.29
N LYS A 26 27.63 -15.46 18.59
CA LYS A 26 27.22 -16.77 19.09
C LYS A 26 25.81 -17.09 18.62
N GLN A 27 25.50 -18.38 18.45
CA GLN A 27 24.16 -18.80 18.08
C GLN A 27 23.11 -18.45 19.15
N GLU A 28 23.51 -18.42 20.42
CA GLU A 28 22.70 -17.97 21.56
C GLU A 28 22.32 -16.48 21.46
N ASP A 29 23.17 -15.67 20.82
CA ASP A 29 22.95 -14.24 20.59
C ASP A 29 22.13 -13.97 19.31
N LYS A 30 21.63 -15.03 18.63
CA LYS A 30 20.79 -14.88 17.42
C LYS A 30 19.58 -14.00 17.76
N PRO A 31 19.36 -12.89 17.03
CA PRO A 31 18.22 -12.02 17.30
C PRO A 31 16.87 -12.73 17.09
N LEU A 32 15.92 -12.49 17.99
CA LEU A 32 14.57 -13.09 17.94
C LEU A 32 13.86 -12.87 16.60
N TRP A 33 14.01 -11.67 16.02
CA TRP A 33 13.36 -11.32 14.74
C TRP A 33 13.87 -12.16 13.57
N MET A 34 15.06 -12.77 13.67
CA MET A 34 15.65 -13.52 12.55
C MET A 34 14.84 -14.77 12.21
N ILE A 35 14.21 -15.41 13.20
CA ILE A 35 13.31 -16.56 12.98
C ILE A 35 12.08 -16.12 12.19
N VAL A 36 11.50 -14.97 12.54
CA VAL A 36 10.34 -14.40 11.83
C VAL A 36 10.73 -14.02 10.39
N TYR A 37 11.90 -13.43 10.21
CA TYR A 37 12.42 -13.06 8.89
C TYR A 37 12.66 -14.28 7.99
N GLU A 38 13.23 -15.36 8.54
CA GLU A 38 13.48 -16.61 7.80
C GLU A 38 12.17 -17.32 7.43
N ALA A 39 11.15 -17.29 8.31
CA ALA A 39 9.84 -17.88 8.05
C ALA A 39 9.00 -17.06 7.05
N PHE A 40 9.09 -15.72 7.14
CA PHE A 40 8.30 -14.79 6.34
C PHE A 40 9.17 -13.69 5.73
N PRO A 41 10.05 -14.04 4.77
CA PRO A 41 10.94 -13.06 4.17
C PRO A 41 10.15 -12.00 3.39
N PRO A 42 10.61 -10.74 3.37
CA PRO A 42 9.95 -9.71 2.59
C PRO A 42 10.04 -10.05 1.09
N LYS A 43 9.02 -9.63 0.32
CA LYS A 43 9.01 -9.80 -1.14
C LYS A 43 10.26 -9.26 -1.83
N TYR A 44 10.84 -8.20 -1.27
CA TYR A 44 12.06 -7.56 -1.77
C TYR A 44 12.98 -7.26 -0.60
N GLU A 45 14.24 -7.62 -0.74
CA GLU A 45 15.29 -7.34 0.24
C GLU A 45 15.44 -5.82 0.49
N PRO A 46 15.59 -5.38 1.76
CA PRO A 46 15.74 -3.98 2.13
C PRO A 46 17.19 -3.52 1.89
N ARG A 47 17.63 -3.53 0.63
CA ARG A 47 18.95 -3.06 0.24
C ARG A 47 18.98 -1.54 0.17
N PHE A 48 20.13 -0.96 0.53
CA PHE A 48 20.36 0.49 0.45
C PHE A 48 20.29 1.02 -0.99
N ASP A 49 20.80 0.24 -1.96
CA ASP A 49 20.86 0.58 -3.37
C ASP A 49 19.58 0.23 -4.15
N ARG A 50 18.50 -0.13 -3.45
CA ARG A 50 17.25 -0.52 -4.09
C ARG A 50 16.61 0.68 -4.79
N GLN A 51 16.61 0.64 -6.12
CA GLN A 51 15.86 1.58 -6.95
C GLN A 51 14.39 1.15 -7.01
N LEU A 52 13.47 2.10 -6.80
CA LEU A 52 12.06 1.85 -7.08
C LEU A 52 11.83 1.86 -8.59
N PRO A 53 11.00 0.94 -9.13
CA PRO A 53 10.63 1.02 -10.53
C PRO A 53 9.88 2.33 -10.77
N SER A 54 10.35 3.11 -11.75
CA SER A 54 9.61 4.28 -12.24
C SER A 54 8.39 3.78 -13.01
N LYS A 55 7.28 3.61 -12.30
CA LYS A 55 5.98 3.28 -12.90
C LYS A 55 5.18 4.56 -13.03
N PRO A 56 4.68 4.92 -14.22
CA PRO A 56 3.78 6.05 -14.35
C PRO A 56 2.51 5.75 -13.56
N VAL A 57 2.21 6.60 -12.58
CA VAL A 57 0.95 6.54 -11.83
C VAL A 57 -0.15 7.08 -12.74
N ARG A 58 -1.16 6.25 -13.01
CA ARG A 58 -2.31 6.63 -13.84
C ARG A 58 -3.41 7.16 -12.95
N THR A 59 -4.05 8.24 -13.37
CA THR A 59 -5.28 8.73 -12.73
C THR A 59 -6.39 7.69 -12.89
N ILE A 60 -7.14 7.45 -11.82
CA ILE A 60 -8.25 6.49 -11.82
C ILE A 60 -9.52 7.27 -12.12
N PHE A 61 -10.12 7.01 -13.27
CA PHE A 61 -11.43 7.52 -13.67
C PHE A 61 -12.36 6.36 -14.00
N TYR A 62 -13.63 6.54 -13.69
CA TYR A 62 -14.71 5.62 -14.04
C TYR A 62 -15.67 6.29 -15.01
N GLU A 63 -16.43 5.49 -15.77
CA GLU A 63 -17.41 6.01 -16.73
C GLU A 63 -18.49 6.87 -16.05
N GLU A 64 -18.87 6.52 -14.81
CA GLU A 64 -19.79 7.32 -14.01
C GLU A 64 -19.25 8.70 -13.62
N ASP A 65 -17.95 8.95 -13.72
CA ASP A 65 -17.35 10.23 -13.34
C ASP A 65 -17.77 11.35 -14.28
N LEU A 66 -18.06 11.03 -15.55
CA LEU A 66 -18.64 11.99 -16.50
C LEU A 66 -20.02 12.46 -16.06
N VAL A 67 -20.85 11.51 -15.64
CA VAL A 67 -22.21 11.78 -15.12
C VAL A 67 -22.12 12.51 -13.78
N ARG A 68 -21.16 12.12 -12.93
CA ARG A 68 -20.90 12.78 -11.65
C ARG A 68 -20.47 14.22 -11.84
N ALA A 69 -19.53 14.49 -12.73
CA ALA A 69 -19.06 15.84 -13.03
C ALA A 69 -20.22 16.75 -13.46
N ARG A 70 -21.12 16.24 -14.31
CA ARG A 70 -22.31 16.98 -14.72
C ARG A 70 -23.31 17.18 -13.58
N PHE A 71 -23.61 16.13 -12.81
CA PHE A 71 -24.48 16.22 -11.64
C PHE A 71 -23.99 17.31 -10.66
N HIS A 72 -22.71 17.32 -10.32
CA HIS A 72 -22.15 18.33 -9.42
C HIS A 72 -22.10 19.75 -10.02
N LYS A 73 -22.06 19.88 -11.35
CA LYS A 73 -22.15 21.18 -12.03
C LYS A 73 -23.57 21.73 -12.03
N ASP A 74 -24.56 20.84 -12.18
CA ASP A 74 -25.97 21.21 -12.31
C ASP A 74 -26.65 21.44 -10.94
N GLN A 75 -26.16 20.80 -9.88
CA GLN A 75 -26.72 20.94 -8.54
C GLN A 75 -26.07 22.08 -7.75
N SER A 76 -26.86 23.06 -7.33
CA SER A 76 -26.43 24.19 -6.49
C SER A 76 -26.27 23.82 -5.01
N PHE A 77 -26.98 22.79 -4.55
CA PHE A 77 -26.92 22.29 -3.18
C PHE A 77 -26.80 20.76 -3.17
N LEU A 78 -25.96 20.24 -2.28
CA LEU A 78 -25.79 18.81 -2.05
C LEU A 78 -25.84 18.52 -0.55
N PRO A 79 -26.60 17.50 -0.12
CA PRO A 79 -26.65 17.13 1.29
C PRO A 79 -25.29 16.59 1.76
N ALA A 80 -24.99 16.81 3.04
CA ALA A 80 -23.82 16.23 3.67
C ALA A 80 -23.84 14.69 3.54
N THR A 81 -22.69 14.12 3.21
CA THR A 81 -22.52 12.66 3.10
C THR A 81 -21.85 12.13 4.35
N ASN A 82 -22.40 11.09 4.95
CA ASN A 82 -21.78 10.39 6.05
C ASN A 82 -20.75 9.37 5.50
N LEU A 83 -19.47 9.55 5.85
CA LEU A 83 -18.37 8.68 5.44
C LEU A 83 -18.02 7.59 6.47
N GLU A 84 -18.69 7.57 7.63
CA GLU A 84 -18.46 6.57 8.70
C GLU A 84 -19.09 5.22 8.38
N LYS A 85 -20.19 5.20 7.61
CA LYS A 85 -20.90 3.96 7.25
C LYS A 85 -20.73 3.67 5.76
N GLU A 86 -20.29 2.44 5.45
CA GLU A 86 -19.99 2.01 4.08
C GLU A 86 -21.24 1.88 3.18
N ASN A 87 -22.41 1.58 3.75
CA ASN A 87 -23.63 1.27 3.00
C ASN A 87 -24.58 2.46 2.81
N ILE A 88 -24.13 3.68 3.07
CA ILE A 88 -24.95 4.88 2.83
C ILE A 88 -24.78 5.33 1.39
N LYS A 89 -25.87 5.32 0.63
CA LYS A 89 -25.89 5.88 -0.72
C LYS A 89 -25.85 7.39 -0.68
N THR A 90 -24.92 7.99 -1.42
CA THR A 90 -24.87 9.44 -1.61
C THR A 90 -26.00 9.92 -2.52
N ALA A 91 -26.28 11.23 -2.51
CA ALA A 91 -27.25 11.85 -3.41
C ALA A 91 -26.95 11.51 -4.89
N PHE A 92 -25.67 11.59 -5.29
CA PHE A 92 -25.24 11.17 -6.62
C PHE A 92 -25.49 9.69 -6.87
N GLN A 93 -25.19 8.79 -5.93
CA GLN A 93 -25.39 7.35 -6.13
C GLN A 93 -26.87 6.98 -6.29
N ASN A 94 -27.76 7.64 -5.54
CA ASN A 94 -29.21 7.50 -5.73
C ASN A 94 -29.63 7.98 -7.13
N PHE A 95 -29.22 9.18 -7.53
CA PHE A 95 -29.44 9.70 -8.87
C PHE A 95 -28.91 8.76 -9.96
N PHE A 96 -27.68 8.28 -9.80
CA PHE A 96 -26.99 7.44 -10.76
C PHE A 96 -27.67 6.07 -10.94
N SER A 97 -28.28 5.54 -9.88
CA SER A 97 -29.06 4.31 -9.97
C SER A 97 -30.29 4.46 -10.88
N ILE A 98 -30.95 5.61 -10.82
CA ILE A 98 -32.09 5.96 -11.68
C ILE A 98 -31.60 6.22 -13.11
N TYR A 99 -30.54 7.01 -13.26
CA TYR A 99 -29.91 7.30 -14.55
C TYR A 99 -29.55 6.02 -15.31
N LYS A 100 -28.90 5.06 -14.64
CA LYS A 100 -28.56 3.75 -15.22
C LYS A 100 -29.78 2.91 -15.57
N ALA A 101 -30.88 3.02 -14.82
CA ALA A 101 -32.12 2.31 -15.14
C ALA A 101 -32.76 2.84 -16.43
N ILE A 102 -32.72 4.17 -16.63
CA ILE A 102 -33.26 4.83 -17.83
C ILE A 102 -32.40 4.56 -19.05
N GLN A 103 -31.06 4.60 -18.92
CA GLN A 103 -30.12 4.39 -20.02
C GLN A 103 -30.17 2.97 -20.63
N LYS A 104 -30.69 1.99 -19.89
CA LYS A 104 -30.80 0.60 -20.35
C LYS A 104 -32.01 0.34 -21.26
N VAL A 105 -32.89 1.33 -21.41
CA VAL A 105 -34.00 1.34 -22.38
C VAL A 105 -33.50 1.93 -23.69
#